data_AF-A0A3A8PEY4-F1
#
_entry.id   AF-A0A3A8PEY4-F1
#
_cell.length_a   1.000
_cell.length_b   1.000
_cell.length_c   1.000
_cell.angle_alpha   90.00
_cell.angle_beta   90.00
_cell.angle_gamma   90.00
#
_symmetry.space_group_name_H-M   'P 1'
#
loop_
_entity.id
_entity.type
_entity.pdbx_description
1 polymer ?
#
loop_
_entity_poly.entity_id
_entity_poly.type
_entity_poly.pdbx_seq_one_letter_code
_entity_poly.pdbx_strand_id
1 'polypeptide(L)'
;MQPRTFGTMGVDWEERVRFDRLREERLARISRLLAGSELGALLCFDMANIRYVTATHIGTWAHDKLIRFCLLPQDDAPIMWDFGSA
;
A
#
# COMPACT_ATOMS: atom_id res chain seq x y z
N MET A 1 -37.65 2.90 15.05
CA MET A 1 -36.47 3.74 14.75
C MET A 1 -35.26 2.80 14.75
N GLN A 2 -34.61 2.60 13.60
CA GLN A 2 -33.49 1.66 13.48
C GLN A 2 -32.20 2.36 13.94
N PRO A 3 -31.35 1.75 14.79
CA PRO A 3 -30.12 2.38 15.21
C PRO A 3 -29.21 2.61 13.99
N ARG A 4 -28.62 3.80 13.90
CA ARG A 4 -27.62 4.13 12.88
C ARG A 4 -26.32 3.41 13.26
N THR A 5 -25.94 2.38 12.51
CA THR A 5 -24.66 1.70 12.71
C THR A 5 -23.54 2.54 12.10
N PHE A 6 -22.64 3.11 12.91
CA PHE A 6 -21.51 3.93 12.44
C PHE A 6 -20.32 3.11 11.89
N GLY A 7 -20.57 1.88 11.42
CA GLY A 7 -19.56 0.92 11.00
C GLY A 7 -18.90 0.21 12.20
N THR A 8 -18.58 -1.07 12.06
CA THR A 8 -18.00 -1.87 13.15
C THR A 8 -16.52 -1.60 13.38
N MET A 9 -15.88 -0.76 12.57
CA MET A 9 -14.42 -0.62 12.51
C MET A 9 -13.85 0.55 13.31
N GLY A 10 -14.64 1.60 13.61
CA GLY A 10 -14.21 2.75 14.41
C GLY A 10 -15.19 3.06 15.54
N VAL A 11 -14.66 3.34 16.73
CA VAL A 11 -15.42 3.78 17.92
C VAL A 11 -14.66 4.95 18.58
N ASP A 12 -15.35 5.78 19.35
CA ASP A 12 -14.82 7.00 19.98
C ASP A 12 -14.12 6.77 21.33
N TRP A 13 -14.28 5.60 21.94
CA TRP A 13 -13.68 5.26 23.24
C TRP A 13 -12.45 4.35 23.17
N GLU A 14 -12.06 3.87 21.99
CA GLU A 14 -10.89 2.98 21.84
C GLU A 14 -10.23 3.19 20.47
N GLU A 15 -8.90 3.34 20.48
CA GLU A 15 -8.11 3.36 19.26
C GLU A 15 -7.99 1.93 18.68
N ARG A 16 -8.56 1.73 17.50
CA ARG A 16 -8.46 0.46 16.75
C ARG A 16 -7.32 0.54 15.73
N VAL A 17 -7.53 0.04 14.51
CA VAL A 17 -6.48 0.02 13.48
C VAL A 17 -6.17 1.44 13.02
N ARG A 18 -4.95 1.91 13.29
CA ARG A 18 -4.38 3.14 12.74
C ARG A 18 -3.82 2.88 11.34
N PHE A 19 -4.64 3.10 10.32
CA PHE A 19 -4.20 2.85 8.95
C PHE A 19 -3.07 3.78 8.50
N ASP A 20 -3.06 5.05 8.90
CA ASP A 20 -1.98 5.98 8.51
C ASP A 20 -0.62 5.53 9.05
N ARG A 21 -0.56 5.21 10.35
CA ARG A 21 0.62 4.61 10.98
C ARG A 21 1.08 3.34 10.24
N LEU A 22 0.15 2.46 9.88
CA LEU A 22 0.49 1.22 9.18
C LEU A 22 1.10 1.48 7.78
N ARG A 23 0.60 2.49 7.08
CA ARG A 23 1.12 2.89 5.75
C ARG A 23 2.53 3.47 5.89
N GLU A 24 2.71 4.40 6.83
CA GLU A 24 3.98 5.05 7.12
C GLU A 24 5.06 4.03 7.54
N GLU A 25 4.74 3.14 8.50
CA GLU A 25 5.69 2.16 9.02
C GLU A 25 6.12 1.14 7.96
N ARG A 26 5.20 0.72 7.07
CA ARG A 26 5.53 -0.21 5.97
C ARG A 26 6.48 0.43 4.96
N LEU A 27 6.16 1.64 4.52
CA LEU A 27 7.00 2.37 3.56
C LEU A 27 8.37 2.65 4.18
N ALA A 28 8.43 3.18 5.41
CA ALA A 28 9.68 3.44 6.11
C ALA A 28 10.54 2.17 6.27
N ARG A 29 9.90 1.03 6.55
CA ARG A 29 10.61 -0.26 6.68
C ARG A 29 11.23 -0.70 5.35
N ILE A 30 10.48 -0.68 4.25
CA ILE A 30 11.03 -1.13 2.96
C ILE A 30 12.08 -0.16 2.41
N SER A 31 11.88 1.15 2.59
CA SER A 31 12.89 2.16 2.22
C SER A 31 14.21 1.96 2.97
N ARG A 32 14.15 1.67 4.28
CA ARG A 32 15.36 1.36 5.07
C ARG A 32 16.07 0.09 4.60
N LEU A 33 15.32 -0.96 4.23
CA LEU A 33 15.90 -2.19 3.71
C LEU A 33 16.54 -1.98 2.33
N LEU A 34 15.90 -1.19 1.46
CA LEU A 34 16.44 -0.83 0.15
C LEU A 34 17.74 -0.02 0.30
N ALA A 35 17.75 0.98 1.18
CA ALA A 35 18.93 1.81 1.44
C ALA A 35 20.13 1.02 2.01
N GLY A 36 19.87 -0.08 2.71
CA GLY A 36 20.91 -0.98 3.22
C GLY A 36 21.35 -2.07 2.24
N SER A 37 20.83 -2.07 1.01
CA SER A 37 21.12 -3.05 -0.03
C SER A 37 22.00 -2.47 -1.14
N GLU A 38 22.47 -3.30 -2.06
CA GLU A 38 23.20 -2.87 -3.27
C GLU A 38 22.25 -2.47 -4.43
N LEU A 39 20.92 -2.50 -4.20
CA LEU A 39 19.92 -2.23 -5.23
C LEU A 39 19.58 -0.73 -5.29
N GLY A 40 19.51 -0.18 -6.51
CA GLY A 40 19.05 1.21 -6.70
C GLY A 40 17.53 1.40 -6.70
N ALA A 41 16.74 0.34 -6.85
CA ALA A 41 15.28 0.39 -6.82
C ALA A 41 14.63 -1.00 -6.65
N LEU A 42 13.34 -1.02 -6.28
CA LEU A 42 12.46 -2.19 -6.34
C LEU A 42 11.34 -1.98 -7.36
N LEU A 43 11.26 -2.86 -8.35
CA LEU A 43 10.11 -2.93 -9.27
C LEU A 43 9.19 -4.09 -8.86
N CYS A 44 7.97 -3.76 -8.46
CA CYS A 44 7.00 -4.71 -7.94
C CYS A 44 5.82 -4.90 -8.90
N PHE A 45 5.59 -6.16 -9.30
CA PHE A 45 4.42 -6.58 -10.08
C PHE A 45 3.40 -7.37 -9.25
N ASP A 46 3.86 -8.02 -8.17
CA ASP A 46 2.97 -8.74 -7.26
C ASP A 46 2.08 -7.76 -6.49
N MET A 47 0.78 -8.06 -6.42
CA MET A 47 -0.21 -7.17 -5.80
C MET A 47 -0.03 -7.02 -4.29
N ALA A 48 0.49 -8.04 -3.59
CA ALA A 48 0.77 -7.93 -2.17
C ALA A 48 1.95 -6.99 -1.93
N ASN A 49 2.99 -7.05 -2.77
CA ASN A 49 4.12 -6.12 -2.71
C ASN A 49 3.70 -4.69 -3.07
N ILE A 50 2.90 -4.51 -4.13
CA ILE A 50 2.32 -3.21 -4.49
C ILE A 50 1.50 -2.63 -3.34
N ARG A 51 0.65 -3.45 -2.71
CA ARG A 51 -0.15 -3.03 -1.55
C ARG A 51 0.72 -2.72 -0.33
N TYR A 52 1.80 -3.45 -0.13
CA TYR A 52 2.72 -3.21 0.97
C TYR A 52 3.40 -1.85 0.84
N VAL A 53 3.88 -1.52 -0.36
CA VAL A 53 4.60 -0.27 -0.65
C VAL A 53 3.66 0.93 -0.72
N THR A 54 2.52 0.80 -1.41
CA THR A 54 1.66 1.93 -1.78
C THR A 54 0.36 2.03 -0.97
N ALA A 55 0.05 1.01 -0.18
CA ALA A 55 -1.25 0.83 0.48
C ALA A 55 -2.47 0.72 -0.46
N THR A 56 -2.25 0.67 -1.78
CA THR A 56 -3.32 0.55 -2.77
C THR A 56 -3.60 -0.91 -3.14
N HIS A 57 -4.87 -1.22 -3.41
CA HIS A 57 -5.30 -2.55 -3.82
C HIS A 57 -6.61 -2.45 -4.59
N ILE A 58 -6.72 -3.20 -5.70
CA ILE A 58 -7.88 -3.17 -6.61
C ILE A 58 -8.57 -4.53 -6.72
N GLY A 59 -8.34 -5.41 -5.76
CA GLY A 59 -8.87 -6.77 -5.78
C GLY A 59 -8.03 -7.71 -6.64
N THR A 60 -8.50 -8.95 -6.77
CA THR A 60 -7.73 -10.03 -7.39
C THR A 60 -7.74 -9.99 -8.92
N TRP A 61 -8.54 -9.12 -9.54
CA TRP A 61 -8.69 -9.08 -10.99
C TRP A 61 -7.38 -8.78 -11.73
N ALA A 62 -6.50 -7.95 -11.15
CA ALA A 62 -5.23 -7.60 -11.78
C ALA A 62 -4.13 -8.64 -11.60
N HIS A 63 -4.37 -9.73 -10.85
CA HIS A 63 -3.43 -10.84 -10.79
C HIS A 63 -3.19 -11.39 -12.20
N ASP A 64 -1.92 -11.75 -12.44
CA ASP A 64 -1.42 -12.38 -13.66
C ASP A 64 -1.51 -11.53 -14.94
N LYS A 65 -1.90 -10.26 -14.83
CA LYS A 65 -1.98 -9.34 -15.98
C LYS A 65 -0.74 -8.46 -16.14
N LEU A 66 0.03 -8.28 -15.07
CA LEU A 66 1.21 -7.39 -15.02
C LEU A 66 0.92 -5.95 -15.49
N ILE A 67 -0.34 -5.53 -15.50
CA ILE A 67 -0.82 -4.21 -15.94
C ILE A 67 -0.77 -3.14 -14.85
N ARG A 68 -0.40 -3.53 -13.62
CA ARG A 68 -0.29 -2.65 -12.46
C ARG A 68 1.06 -2.94 -11.81
N PHE A 69 1.88 -1.90 -11.64
CA PHE A 69 3.20 -2.06 -11.03
C PHE A 69 3.62 -0.81 -10.27
N CYS A 70 4.54 -1.00 -9.33
CA CYS A 70 5.11 0.06 -8.52
C CYS A 70 6.63 0.03 -8.63
N LEU A 71 7.25 1.19 -8.81
CA LEU A 71 8.70 1.37 -8.67
C LEU A 71 8.95 2.12 -7.37
N LEU A 72 9.78 1.57 -6.48
CA LEU A 72 10.33 2.28 -5.34
C LEU A 72 11.82 2.54 -5.61
N PRO A 73 12.21 3.75 -6.03
CA PRO A 73 13.61 4.12 -6.10
C PRO A 73 14.23 4.19 -4.71
N GLN A 74 15.54 4.06 -4.63
CA GLN A 74 16.28 4.43 -3.43
C GLN A 74 16.18 5.95 -3.22
N ASP A 75 15.95 6.36 -1.97
CA ASP A 75 15.85 7.76 -1.54
C ASP A 75 14.75 8.61 -2.20
N ASP A 76 13.70 7.98 -2.74
CA ASP A 76 12.53 8.68 -3.31
C ASP A 76 11.20 7.98 -2.94
N ALA A 77 10.08 8.66 -3.23
CA ALA A 77 8.74 8.14 -3.06
C ALA A 77 8.40 7.05 -4.11
N PRO A 78 7.51 6.10 -3.77
CA PRO A 78 7.08 5.09 -4.73
C PRO A 78 6.26 5.72 -5.87
N ILE A 79 6.57 5.31 -7.10
CA ILE A 79 5.83 5.66 -8.30
C ILE A 79 4.90 4.49 -8.64
N MET A 80 3.61 4.80 -8.80
CA MET A 80 2.56 3.84 -9.04
C MET A 80 2.02 4.00 -10.47
N TRP A 81 2.09 2.93 -11.27
CA TRP A 81 1.38 2.86 -12.54
C TRP A 81 0.14 2.01 -12.38
N ASP A 82 -0.99 2.68 -12.49
CA ASP A 82 -2.31 2.08 -12.44
C ASP A 82 -2.96 2.16 -13.82
N PHE A 83 -4.02 1.39 -14.04
CA PHE A 83 -4.86 1.63 -15.21
C PHE A 83 -5.56 2.98 -15.05
N GLY A 84 -5.53 3.78 -16.12
CA GLY A 84 -6.41 4.95 -16.22
C GLY A 84 -7.87 4.49 -16.19
N SER A 85 -8.76 5.33 -15.65
CA SER A 85 -10.18 5.16 -15.89
C SER A 85 -10.43 5.29 -17.39
N ALA A 86 -10.84 4.20 -18.03
CA ALA A 86 -11.51 4.29 -19.33
C ALA A 86 -12.86 5.00 -19.17
#